data_AF-A0A6P0DNH4-F1
#
_entry.id   AF-A0A6P0DNH4-F1
#
_cell.length_a   1.000
_cell.length_b   1.000
_cell.length_c   1.000
_cell.angle_alpha   90.00
_cell.angle_beta   90.00
_cell.angle_gamma   90.00
#
_symmetry.space_group_name_H-M   'P 1'
#
loop_
_entity.id
_entity.type
_entity.pdbx_description
1 polymer ?
#
loop_
_entity_poly.entity_id
_entity_poly.type
_entity_poly.pdbx_seq_one_letter_code
_entity_poly.pdbx_strand_id
1 'polypeptide(L)'
;MPTRTRLLGGALVAFLALSGAARADTISFADAVSTLANDCGSDIKKFCKGLNLGSGRIQNCLETHAAKVSPTCTSTLASVTSSIGQRLAAQSSFTTICKHYVAQFCSGVVGEGNILSCLNKATRVNEGQCGQAITDAGWR
;
A
#
# COMPACT_ATOMS: atom_id res chain seq x y z
N MET A 1 -37.56 22.28 -29.67
CA MET A 1 -38.14 23.22 -28.69
C MET A 1 -37.65 22.79 -27.30
N PRO A 2 -36.94 23.66 -26.56
CA PRO A 2 -36.42 23.34 -25.24
C PRO A 2 -37.48 23.64 -24.17
N THR A 3 -37.73 22.72 -23.25
CA THR A 3 -38.63 22.98 -22.12
C THR A 3 -37.82 23.56 -20.97
N ARG A 4 -38.03 24.85 -20.73
CA ARG A 4 -37.58 25.61 -19.56
C ARG A 4 -38.34 25.13 -18.33
N THR A 5 -37.63 24.70 -17.30
CA THR A 5 -38.19 24.58 -15.94
C THR A 5 -37.44 25.57 -15.06
N ARG A 6 -38.14 26.61 -14.60
CA ARG A 6 -37.62 27.66 -13.73
C ARG A 6 -38.19 27.50 -12.32
N LEU A 7 -37.26 27.58 -11.37
CA LEU A 7 -37.35 28.15 -10.02
C LEU A 7 -38.12 27.36 -8.95
N LEU A 8 -37.44 27.03 -7.85
CA LEU A 8 -37.57 27.72 -6.56
C LEU A 8 -36.81 26.99 -5.44
N GLY A 9 -35.94 27.72 -4.73
CA GLY A 9 -35.68 27.52 -3.30
C GLY A 9 -34.65 26.47 -2.90
N GLY A 10 -33.70 26.89 -2.05
CA GLY A 10 -32.92 25.97 -1.20
C GLY A 10 -31.42 26.17 -1.30
N ALA A 11 -30.84 26.66 -0.20
CA ALA A 11 -29.40 26.81 0.01
C ALA A 11 -28.65 25.46 -0.08
N LEU A 12 -27.32 25.56 -0.20
CA LEU A 12 -26.31 24.48 -0.09
C LEU A 12 -26.12 23.60 -1.35
N VAL A 13 -25.61 24.18 -2.44
CA VAL A 13 -24.91 23.39 -3.45
C VAL A 13 -23.51 23.07 -2.93
N ALA A 14 -23.46 22.00 -2.15
CA ALA A 14 -22.43 20.97 -2.10
C ALA A 14 -21.03 21.37 -2.61
N PHE A 15 -20.14 21.73 -1.67
CA PHE A 15 -18.72 21.39 -1.79
C PHE A 15 -18.61 19.86 -1.71
N LEU A 16 -18.93 19.16 -2.80
CA LEU A 16 -18.39 17.83 -3.03
C LEU A 16 -16.90 18.04 -3.30
N ALA A 17 -16.12 18.07 -2.22
CA ALA A 17 -14.69 17.84 -2.30
C ALA A 17 -14.53 16.55 -3.10
N LEU A 18 -14.04 16.69 -4.33
CA LEU A 18 -13.51 15.61 -5.12
C LEU A 18 -12.36 15.06 -4.26
N SER A 19 -12.69 14.06 -3.45
CA SER A 19 -11.74 13.31 -2.66
C SER A 19 -10.88 12.59 -3.69
N GLY A 20 -9.81 13.25 -4.13
CA GLY A 20 -8.65 12.53 -4.61
C GLY A 20 -8.29 11.59 -3.47
N ALA A 21 -8.61 10.31 -3.61
CA ALA A 21 -8.03 9.29 -2.76
C ALA A 21 -6.52 9.45 -2.96
N ALA A 22 -5.86 10.09 -1.98
CA ALA A 22 -4.41 10.13 -1.94
C ALA A 22 -3.98 8.67 -1.95
N ARG A 23 -3.42 8.22 -3.08
CA ARG A 23 -2.84 6.89 -3.14
C ARG A 23 -1.54 7.00 -2.37
N ALA A 24 -1.54 6.43 -1.17
CA ALA A 24 -0.34 6.27 -0.39
C ALA A 24 0.32 4.98 -0.88
N ASP A 25 1.52 5.11 -1.45
CA ASP A 25 2.32 3.95 -1.83
C ASP A 25 2.70 3.15 -0.58
N THR A 26 2.97 1.86 -0.77
CA THR A 26 3.40 1.01 0.34
C THR A 26 4.84 1.31 0.74
N ILE A 27 5.11 1.23 2.04
CA ILE A 27 6.46 1.38 2.59
C ILE A 27 7.37 0.25 2.08
N SER A 28 8.66 0.54 1.88
CA SER A 28 9.63 -0.51 1.60
C SER A 28 9.89 -1.35 2.86
N PHE A 29 10.33 -2.59 2.69
CA PHE A 29 10.72 -3.43 3.84
C PHE A 29 11.89 -2.82 4.63
N ALA A 30 12.80 -2.11 3.96
CA ALA A 30 13.94 -1.45 4.61
C ALA A 30 13.49 -0.24 5.44
N ASP A 31 12.59 0.57 4.89
CA ASP A 31 12.04 1.72 5.60
C ASP A 31 11.17 1.25 6.77
N ALA A 32 10.36 0.20 6.60
CA ALA A 32 9.60 -0.42 7.69
C ALA A 32 10.48 -0.81 8.88
N VAL A 33 11.63 -1.46 8.61
CA VAL A 33 12.59 -1.81 9.66
C VAL A 33 13.16 -0.56 10.33
N SER A 34 13.50 0.47 9.55
CA SER A 34 14.09 1.70 10.05
C SER A 34 13.09 2.50 10.91
N THR A 35 11.84 2.63 10.45
CA THR A 35 10.75 3.26 11.17
C THR A 35 10.46 2.54 12.49
N LEU A 36 10.37 1.20 12.47
CA LEU A 36 10.21 0.41 13.70
C LEU A 36 11.42 0.57 14.64
N ALA A 37 12.65 0.56 14.12
CA ALA A 37 13.84 0.73 14.95
C ALA A 37 13.85 2.10 15.66
N ASN A 38 13.41 3.16 14.96
CA ASN A 38 13.34 4.51 15.51
C ASN A 38 12.24 4.64 16.58
N ASP A 39 11.02 4.22 16.24
CA ASP A 39 9.85 4.51 17.09
C ASP A 39 9.62 3.46 18.17
N CYS A 40 10.01 2.21 17.91
CA CYS A 40 9.87 1.07 18.84
C CYS A 40 11.18 0.66 19.50
N GLY A 41 12.32 1.26 19.17
CA GLY A 41 13.65 0.79 19.60
C GLY A 41 13.78 0.63 21.13
N SER A 42 13.22 1.55 21.90
CA SER A 42 13.21 1.47 23.37
C SER A 42 12.31 0.35 23.90
N ASP A 43 11.11 0.19 23.32
CA ASP A 43 10.17 -0.87 23.67
C ASP A 43 10.74 -2.26 23.33
N ILE A 44 11.35 -2.40 22.14
CA ILE A 44 12.01 -3.62 21.69
C ILE A 44 13.13 -4.02 22.65
N LYS A 45 13.98 -3.07 23.07
CA LYS A 45 15.05 -3.33 24.05
C LYS A 45 14.51 -3.79 25.41
N LYS A 46 13.37 -3.25 25.83
CA LYS A 46 12.77 -3.51 27.14
C LYS A 46 12.00 -4.83 27.20
N PHE A 47 11.23 -5.15 26.16
CA PHE A 47 10.28 -6.26 26.17
C PHE A 47 10.69 -7.42 25.27
N CYS A 48 11.44 -7.17 24.20
CA CYS A 48 11.70 -8.12 23.11
C CYS A 48 13.18 -8.49 22.95
N LYS A 49 13.96 -8.40 24.03
CA LYS A 49 15.41 -8.62 24.02
C LYS A 49 15.76 -10.03 23.52
N GLY A 50 16.75 -10.11 22.64
CA GLY A 50 17.28 -11.37 22.11
C GLY A 50 16.47 -11.98 20.96
N LEU A 51 15.39 -11.33 20.53
CA LEU A 51 14.68 -11.73 19.32
C LEU A 51 15.39 -11.17 18.07
N ASN A 52 15.54 -12.02 17.06
CA ASN A 52 16.07 -11.61 15.77
C ASN A 52 15.01 -10.86 14.94
N LEU A 53 15.49 -9.93 14.12
CA LEU A 53 14.69 -9.29 13.09
C LEU A 53 14.31 -10.32 12.02
N GLY A 54 13.03 -10.34 11.63
CA GLY A 54 12.50 -11.25 10.62
C GLY A 54 11.44 -12.23 11.13
N SER A 55 10.74 -12.86 10.20
CA SER A 55 9.67 -13.83 10.45
C SER A 55 8.57 -13.34 11.43
N GLY A 56 8.36 -12.03 11.52
CA GLY A 56 7.34 -11.43 12.40
C GLY A 56 7.60 -11.54 13.91
N ARG A 57 8.78 -11.98 14.37
CA ARG A 57 9.03 -12.25 15.80
C ARG A 57 8.94 -11.00 16.68
N ILE A 58 9.52 -9.89 16.23
CA ILE A 58 9.46 -8.60 16.94
C ILE A 58 8.03 -8.06 16.97
N GLN A 59 7.32 -8.14 15.84
CA GLN A 59 5.91 -7.74 15.77
C GLN A 59 5.09 -8.51 16.81
N ASN A 60 5.16 -9.85 16.81
CA ASN A 60 4.41 -10.69 17.74
C ASN A 60 4.74 -10.38 19.21
N CYS A 61 6.02 -10.12 19.51
CA CYS A 61 6.43 -9.72 20.85
C CYS A 61 5.81 -8.37 21.27
N LEU A 62 5.87 -7.36 20.40
CA LEU A 62 5.27 -6.05 20.68
C LEU A 62 3.75 -6.15 20.85
N GLU A 63 3.07 -6.96 20.03
CA GLU A 63 1.63 -7.24 20.14
C GLU A 63 1.29 -7.93 21.47
N THR A 64 2.07 -8.92 21.90
CA THR A 64 1.91 -9.60 23.19
C THR A 64 2.07 -8.61 24.37
N HIS A 65 2.90 -7.59 24.19
CA HIS A 65 3.13 -6.54 25.18
C HIS A 65 2.37 -5.24 24.90
N ALA A 66 1.33 -5.25 24.06
CA ALA A 66 0.67 -4.02 23.58
C ALA A 66 0.19 -3.07 24.69
N ALA A 67 -0.20 -3.59 25.86
CA ALA A 67 -0.60 -2.77 27.02
C ALA A 67 0.56 -2.04 27.72
N LYS A 68 1.81 -2.39 27.42
CA LYS A 68 3.04 -1.86 28.04
C LYS A 68 3.95 -1.11 27.07
N VAL A 69 3.73 -1.29 25.78
CA VAL A 69 4.47 -0.62 24.69
C VAL A 69 4.03 0.84 24.59
N SER A 70 4.95 1.73 24.21
CA SER A 70 4.65 3.16 24.06
C SER A 70 3.54 3.43 23.03
N PRO A 71 2.73 4.51 23.19
CA PRO A 71 1.72 4.88 22.21
C PRO A 71 2.28 5.12 20.80
N THR A 72 3.49 5.70 20.73
CA THR A 72 4.20 5.90 19.46
C THR A 72 4.48 4.57 18.78
N CYS A 73 5.11 3.62 19.48
CA CYS A 73 5.40 2.32 18.89
C CYS A 73 4.13 1.56 18.51
N THR A 74 3.06 1.63 19.29
CA THR A 74 1.77 1.01 18.96
C THR A 74 1.20 1.56 17.64
N SER A 75 1.22 2.88 17.47
CA SER A 75 0.77 3.52 16.22
C SER A 75 1.65 3.13 15.03
N THR A 76 2.96 3.19 15.20
CA THR A 76 3.93 2.84 14.15
C THR A 76 3.81 1.38 13.74
N LEU A 77 3.68 0.45 14.71
CA LEU A 77 3.52 -0.97 14.42
C LEU A 77 2.25 -1.22 13.59
N ALA A 78 1.12 -0.62 13.96
CA ALA A 78 -0.12 -0.76 13.21
C ALA A 78 0.01 -0.25 11.76
N SER A 79 0.62 0.92 11.57
CA SER A 79 0.85 1.53 10.26
C SER A 79 1.78 0.68 9.39
N VAL A 80 2.93 0.26 9.93
CA VAL A 80 3.91 -0.55 9.21
C VAL A 80 3.34 -1.91 8.84
N THR A 81 2.68 -2.61 9.77
CA THR A 81 2.06 -3.92 9.49
C THR A 81 1.00 -3.82 8.40
N SER A 82 0.16 -2.78 8.42
CA SER A 82 -0.83 -2.54 7.38
C SER A 82 -0.17 -2.34 6.01
N SER A 83 0.86 -1.48 5.95
CA SER A 83 1.55 -1.16 4.70
C SER A 83 2.32 -2.36 4.11
N ILE A 84 2.97 -3.15 4.96
CA ILE A 84 3.61 -4.41 4.53
C ILE A 84 2.57 -5.42 4.04
N GLY A 85 1.43 -5.55 4.73
CA GLY A 85 0.33 -6.40 4.30
C GLY A 85 -0.19 -6.02 2.91
N GLN A 86 -0.35 -4.71 2.64
CA GLN A 86 -0.74 -4.20 1.32
C GLN A 86 0.31 -4.52 0.24
N ARG A 87 1.60 -4.37 0.55
CA ARG A 87 2.68 -4.68 -0.37
C ARG A 87 2.69 -6.15 -0.78
N LEU A 88 2.53 -7.05 0.20
CA LEU A 88 2.44 -8.49 -0.05
C LEU A 88 1.18 -8.86 -0.83
N ALA A 89 0.04 -8.24 -0.53
CA ALA A 89 -1.19 -8.44 -1.28
C ALA A 89 -1.03 -8.03 -2.74
N ALA A 90 -0.43 -6.87 -3.01
CA ALA A 90 -0.14 -6.39 -4.36
C ALA A 90 0.81 -7.35 -5.12
N GLN A 91 1.87 -7.83 -4.46
CA GLN A 91 2.79 -8.81 -5.04
C GLN A 91 2.07 -10.11 -5.42
N SER A 92 1.23 -10.64 -4.54
CA SER A 92 0.50 -11.91 -4.77
C SER A 92 -0.61 -11.81 -5.82
N SER A 93 -1.15 -10.61 -6.05
CA SER A 93 -2.28 -10.38 -6.97
C SER A 93 -1.86 -9.81 -8.32
N PHE A 94 -0.57 -9.49 -8.51
CA PHE A 94 -0.04 -8.85 -9.71
C PHE A 94 -0.49 -9.51 -11.02
N THR A 95 -0.30 -10.82 -11.17
CA THR A 95 -0.63 -11.52 -12.42
C THR A 95 -2.13 -11.51 -12.72
N THR A 96 -2.96 -11.50 -11.68
CA THR A 96 -4.41 -11.41 -11.81
C THR A 96 -4.83 -10.00 -12.23
N ILE A 97 -4.32 -8.97 -11.55
CA ILE A 97 -4.66 -7.57 -11.81
C ILE A 97 -4.16 -7.14 -13.20
N CYS A 98 -2.96 -7.57 -13.57
CA CYS A 98 -2.31 -7.16 -14.82
C CYS A 98 -2.68 -8.02 -16.03
N LYS A 99 -3.48 -9.08 -15.88
CA LYS A 99 -3.77 -10.05 -16.95
C LYS A 99 -4.16 -9.42 -18.29
N HIS A 100 -5.06 -8.43 -18.27
CA HIS A 100 -5.50 -7.73 -19.49
C HIS A 100 -4.35 -6.94 -20.14
N TYR A 101 -3.55 -6.25 -19.33
CA TYR A 101 -2.39 -5.50 -19.82
C TYR A 101 -1.32 -6.43 -20.40
N VAL A 102 -1.10 -7.60 -19.80
CA VAL A 102 -0.17 -8.61 -20.34
C VAL A 102 -0.62 -9.06 -21.72
N ALA A 103 -1.91 -9.42 -21.88
CA ALA A 103 -2.44 -9.85 -23.16
C ALA A 103 -2.32 -8.76 -24.25
N GLN A 104 -2.53 -7.50 -23.87
CA GLN A 104 -2.52 -6.37 -24.80
C GLN A 104 -1.11 -5.91 -25.18
N PHE A 105 -0.17 -5.88 -24.24
CA PHE A 105 1.13 -5.20 -24.40
C PHE A 105 2.33 -6.16 -24.40
N CYS A 106 2.19 -7.35 -23.83
CA CYS A 106 3.30 -8.27 -23.54
C CYS A 106 3.04 -9.68 -24.07
N SER A 107 2.40 -9.79 -25.24
CA SER A 107 2.12 -11.09 -25.88
C SER A 107 3.41 -11.90 -26.09
N GLY A 108 3.40 -13.18 -25.70
CA GLY A 108 4.54 -14.09 -25.80
C GLY A 108 5.59 -13.95 -24.70
N VAL A 109 5.45 -13.00 -23.77
CA VAL A 109 6.35 -12.86 -22.63
C VAL A 109 5.95 -13.86 -21.53
N VAL A 110 6.93 -14.64 -21.05
CA VAL A 110 6.72 -15.66 -20.01
C VAL A 110 7.60 -15.40 -18.80
N GLY A 111 7.07 -15.68 -17.61
CA GLY A 111 7.73 -15.47 -16.32
C GLY A 111 7.39 -14.11 -15.71
N GLU A 112 7.04 -14.09 -14.43
CA GLU A 112 6.53 -12.88 -13.75
C GLU A 112 7.50 -11.71 -13.82
N GLY A 113 8.81 -11.96 -13.64
CA GLY A 113 9.84 -10.92 -13.75
C GLY A 113 9.95 -10.32 -15.16
N ASN A 114 9.82 -11.15 -16.20
CA ASN A 114 9.85 -10.67 -17.59
C ASN A 114 8.58 -9.89 -17.94
N ILE A 115 7.43 -10.36 -17.46
CA ILE A 115 6.14 -9.68 -17.61
C ILE A 115 6.19 -8.31 -16.94
N LEU A 116 6.70 -8.23 -15.71
CA LEU A 116 6.90 -6.98 -14.99
C LEU A 116 7.82 -6.02 -15.75
N SER A 117 8.96 -6.52 -16.25
CA SER A 117 9.88 -5.71 -17.07
C SER A 117 9.22 -5.16 -18.33
N CYS A 118 8.39 -5.97 -18.99
CA CYS A 118 7.62 -5.54 -20.15
C CYS A 118 6.58 -4.47 -19.78
N LEU A 119 5.77 -4.71 -18.74
CA LEU A 119 4.72 -3.78 -18.30
C LEU A 119 5.28 -2.43 -17.83
N ASN A 120 6.45 -2.40 -17.19
CA ASN A 120 7.11 -1.15 -16.80
C ASN A 120 7.57 -0.28 -17.99
N LYS A 121 7.72 -0.86 -19.19
CA LYS A 121 8.02 -0.09 -20.41
C LYS A 121 6.76 0.42 -21.11
N ALA A 122 5.58 -0.11 -20.78
CA ALA A 122 4.32 0.28 -21.39
C ALA A 122 3.67 1.45 -20.63
N THR A 123 3.83 2.68 -21.12
CA THR A 123 3.34 3.90 -20.47
C THR A 123 1.84 3.89 -20.13
N ARG A 124 1.01 3.20 -20.92
CA ARG A 124 -0.43 3.03 -20.69
C ARG A 124 -0.78 2.21 -19.44
N VAL A 125 0.17 1.44 -18.88
CA VAL A 125 -0.01 0.69 -17.64
C VAL A 125 -0.08 1.63 -16.43
N ASN A 126 0.60 2.78 -16.50
CA ASN A 126 0.85 3.68 -15.36
C ASN A 126 -0.42 4.28 -14.74
N GLU A 127 -1.46 4.48 -15.53
CA GLU A 127 -2.69 5.18 -15.11
C GLU A 127 -3.79 4.23 -14.61
N GLY A 128 -3.52 2.91 -14.61
CA GLY A 128 -4.52 1.87 -14.33
C GLY A 128 -4.32 1.11 -13.02
N GLN A 129 -5.23 0.16 -12.76
CA GLN A 129 -5.15 -0.75 -11.62
C GLN A 129 -3.87 -1.61 -11.65
N CYS A 130 -3.41 -2.00 -12.84
CA CYS A 130 -2.14 -2.72 -12.99
C CYS A 130 -0.93 -1.85 -12.61
N GLY A 131 -0.88 -0.59 -13.06
CA GLY A 131 0.16 0.34 -12.65
C GLY A 131 0.20 0.55 -11.14
N GLN A 132 -0.98 0.71 -10.52
CA GLN A 132 -1.07 0.81 -9.07
C GLN A 132 -0.57 -0.44 -8.37
N ALA A 133 -0.97 -1.64 -8.82
CA ALA A 133 -0.49 -2.88 -8.22
C ALA A 133 1.04 -3.02 -8.30
N ILE A 134 1.67 -2.54 -9.38
CA ILE A 134 3.12 -2.52 -9.53
C ILE A 134 3.76 -1.54 -8.53
N THR A 135 3.18 -0.35 -8.34
CA THR A 135 3.64 0.62 -7.35
C THR A 135 3.45 0.12 -5.92
N ASP A 136 2.29 -0.47 -5.61
CA ASP A 136 1.98 -1.01 -4.29
C ASP A 136 2.83 -2.24 -3.97
N ALA A 137 3.22 -3.04 -4.96
CA ALA A 137 4.22 -4.10 -4.79
C ALA A 137 5.64 -3.55 -4.58
N GLY A 138 5.82 -2.26 -4.88
CA GLY A 138 7.05 -1.46 -4.89
C GLY A 138 8.10 -2.00 -5.83
N TRP A 139 7.68 -2.20 -7.08
CA TRP A 139 8.53 -2.52 -8.21
C TRP A 139 8.78 -1.31 -9.12
N ARG A 140 8.61 -0.10 -8.56
CA ARG A 140 8.87 1.21 -9.15
C ARG A 140 9.65 2.08 -8.18
#